data_AF-A0A2Z2MQG0-F1
#
_entry.id   AF-A0A2Z2MQG0-F1
#
_cell.length_a   1.000
_cell.length_b   1.000
_cell.length_c   1.000
_cell.angle_alpha   90.00
_cell.angle_beta   90.00
_cell.angle_gamma   90.00
#
_symmetry.space_group_name_H-M   'P 1'
#
loop_
_entity.id
_entity.type
_entity.pdbx_description
1 polymer ?
#
loop_
_entity_poly.entity_id
_entity_poly.type
_entity_poly.pdbx_seq_one_letter_code
_entity_poly.pdbx_strand_id
1 'polypeptide(L)'
;MELAIEHKFSLSVYLWGLICGLVSGVAAAKFQYGWVIGIAMFLVIDKVVMAIIKELPPDIEEERLILRKAFFGWFLFWLYFTMLSYTLMVNFQPQFYSNQSLLYQLTQNGTVMG
;
A
#
# COMPACT_ATOMS: atom_id res chain seq x y z
N MET A 1 -17.53 15.37 17.29
CA MET A 1 -18.10 14.26 16.49
C MET A 1 -17.48 14.19 15.09
N GLU A 2 -16.98 15.31 14.54
CA GLU A 2 -16.23 15.39 13.26
C GLU A 2 -14.98 14.49 13.17
N LEU A 3 -14.15 14.45 14.24
CA LEU A 3 -12.96 13.60 14.32
C LEU A 3 -13.23 12.10 14.08
N ALA A 4 -14.46 11.63 14.34
CA ALA A 4 -14.80 10.23 14.10
C ALA A 4 -15.00 9.93 12.60
N ILE A 5 -15.46 10.91 11.82
CA ILE A 5 -15.73 10.77 10.39
C ILE A 5 -14.41 10.81 9.61
N GLU A 6 -13.49 11.73 9.96
CA GLU A 6 -12.16 11.83 9.34
C GLU A 6 -11.30 10.58 9.55
N HIS A 7 -11.33 10.01 10.76
CA HIS A 7 -10.62 8.76 11.04
C HIS A 7 -11.20 7.59 10.24
N LYS A 8 -12.54 7.49 10.13
CA LYS A 8 -13.19 6.47 9.30
C LYS A 8 -12.80 6.61 7.83
N PHE A 9 -12.79 7.85 7.31
CA PHE A 9 -12.37 8.13 5.94
C PHE A 9 -10.93 7.69 5.69
N SER A 10 -10.00 8.18 6.53
CA SER A 10 -8.59 7.82 6.42
C SER A 10 -8.37 6.31 6.51
N LEU A 11 -9.04 5.64 7.45
CA LEU A 11 -8.96 4.19 7.62
C LEU A 11 -9.47 3.44 6.38
N SER A 12 -10.56 3.90 5.77
CA SER A 12 -11.10 3.29 4.55
C SER A 12 -10.14 3.46 3.36
N VAL A 13 -9.53 4.63 3.23
CA VAL A 13 -8.50 4.91 2.22
C VAL A 13 -7.28 4.01 2.41
N TYR A 14 -6.80 3.87 3.64
CA TYR A 14 -5.65 3.00 3.96
C TYR A 14 -5.95 1.52 3.71
N LEU A 15 -7.16 1.07 4.08
CA LEU A 15 -7.60 -0.30 3.85
C LEU A 15 -7.70 -0.60 2.35
N TRP A 16 -8.21 0.35 1.56
CA TRP A 16 -8.19 0.22 0.10
C TRP A 16 -6.77 0.24 -0.48
N GLY A 17 -5.90 1.12 0.02
CA GLY A 17 -4.48 1.17 -0.37
C GLY A 17 -3.74 -0.13 -0.09
N LEU A 18 -4.01 -0.77 1.05
CA LEU A 18 -3.50 -2.10 1.39
C LEU A 18 -3.96 -3.14 0.38
N ILE A 19 -5.26 -3.24 0.09
CA ILE A 19 -5.80 -4.21 -0.87
C ILE A 19 -5.17 -4.00 -2.25
N CYS A 20 -5.14 -2.75 -2.73
CA CYS A 20 -4.51 -2.41 -4.00
C CYS A 20 -3.04 -2.81 -4.02
N GLY A 21 -2.30 -2.56 -2.93
CA GLY A 21 -0.89 -2.88 -2.82
C GLY A 21 -0.61 -4.38 -2.85
N LEU A 22 -1.41 -5.18 -2.13
CA LEU A 22 -1.29 -6.64 -2.15
C LEU A 22 -1.56 -7.22 -3.55
N VAL A 23 -2.63 -6.79 -4.21
CA VAL A 23 -2.96 -7.23 -5.57
C VAL A 23 -1.85 -6.84 -6.55
N SER A 24 -1.39 -5.58 -6.45
CA SER A 24 -0.32 -5.01 -7.26
C SER A 24 0.99 -5.78 -7.14
N GLY A 25 1.45 -6.06 -5.92
CA GLY A 25 2.73 -6.77 -5.73
C GLY A 25 2.67 -8.25 -6.06
N VAL A 26 1.55 -8.93 -5.79
CA VAL A 26 1.33 -10.32 -6.24
C VAL A 26 1.28 -10.40 -7.77
N ALA A 27 0.62 -9.45 -8.43
CA ALA A 27 0.58 -9.38 -9.89
C ALA A 27 1.98 -9.05 -10.46
N ALA A 28 2.72 -8.12 -9.85
CA ALA A 28 4.06 -7.74 -10.26
C ALA A 28 5.06 -8.91 -10.19
N ALA A 29 4.88 -9.84 -9.25
CA ALA A 29 5.69 -11.04 -9.16
C ALA A 29 5.49 -12.01 -10.35
N LYS A 30 4.35 -11.92 -11.05
CA LYS A 30 4.02 -12.76 -12.22
C LYS A 30 4.26 -12.05 -13.55
N PHE A 31 4.04 -10.73 -13.59
CA PHE A 31 4.15 -9.91 -14.80
C PHE A 31 4.81 -8.57 -14.47
N GLN A 32 5.78 -8.14 -15.28
CA GLN A 32 6.55 -6.90 -15.05
C GLN A 32 5.67 -5.65 -14.88
N TYR A 33 4.52 -5.58 -15.56
CA TYR A 33 3.57 -4.46 -15.46
C TYR A 33 2.39 -4.73 -14.52
N GLY A 34 2.42 -5.81 -13.73
CA GLY A 34 1.34 -6.19 -12.82
C GLY A 34 1.02 -5.12 -11.76
N TRP A 35 2.00 -4.27 -11.43
CA TRP A 35 1.81 -3.15 -10.51
C TRP A 35 0.81 -2.09 -11.01
N VAL A 36 0.60 -1.98 -12.32
CA VAL A 36 -0.35 -1.04 -12.94
C VAL A 36 -1.80 -1.39 -12.55
N ILE A 37 -2.09 -2.65 -12.22
CA ILE A 37 -3.41 -3.08 -11.77
C ILE A 37 -3.82 -2.33 -10.50
N GLY A 38 -2.90 -2.15 -9.55
CA GLY A 38 -3.18 -1.39 -8.33
C GLY A 38 -3.51 0.08 -8.61
N ILE A 39 -2.87 0.68 -9.62
CA ILE A 39 -3.18 2.06 -10.05
C ILE A 39 -4.55 2.13 -10.73
N ALA A 40 -4.90 1.14 -11.56
CA ALA A 40 -6.24 1.08 -12.13
C ALA A 40 -7.32 0.97 -11.04
N MET A 41 -7.05 0.23 -9.97
CA MET A 41 -7.93 0.13 -8.80
C MET A 41 -8.07 1.43 -8.01
N PHE A 42 -7.12 2.37 -8.12
CA PHE A 42 -7.27 3.70 -7.50
C PHE A 42 -8.40 4.51 -8.14
N LEU A 43 -8.63 4.33 -9.45
CA LEU A 43 -9.66 5.09 -10.17
C LEU A 43 -11.09 4.83 -9.67
N VAL A 44 -11.29 3.77 -8.89
CA VAL A 44 -12.58 3.40 -8.27
C VAL A 44 -12.59 3.64 -6.76
N ILE A 45 -11.61 4.37 -6.20
CA ILE A 45 -11.52 4.63 -4.76
C ILE A 45 -12.71 5.44 -4.24
N ASP A 46 -13.25 6.34 -5.06
CA ASP A 46 -14.45 7.12 -4.78
C ASP A 46 -15.64 6.21 -4.45
N LYS A 47 -15.91 5.23 -5.32
CA LYS A 47 -16.99 4.26 -5.15
C LYS A 47 -16.78 3.35 -3.95
N VAL A 48 -15.54 2.93 -3.71
CA VAL A 48 -15.22 2.04 -2.58
C VAL A 48 -15.38 2.78 -1.26
N VAL A 49 -14.85 3.99 -1.15
CA VAL A 49 -14.95 4.79 0.08
C VAL A 49 -16.41 5.13 0.37
N MET A 50 -17.20 5.52 -0.65
CA MET A 50 -18.64 5.78 -0.50
C MET A 50 -19.46 4.53 -0.14
N ALA A 51 -19.03 3.34 -0.57
CA ALA A 51 -19.66 2.08 -0.17
C ALA A 51 -19.42 1.75 1.30
N ILE A 52 -18.27 2.15 1.86
CA ILE A 52 -17.89 1.89 3.26
C ILE A 52 -18.44 2.98 4.19
N ILE A 53 -18.43 4.24 3.76
CA ILE A 53 -18.87 5.39 4.55
C ILE A 53 -19.92 6.15 3.75
N LYS A 54 -21.17 6.10 4.24
CA LYS A 54 -22.30 6.81 3.62
C LYS A 54 -22.27 8.32 3.86
N GLU A 55 -21.47 8.79 4.82
CA GLU A 55 -21.33 10.19 5.20
C GLU A 55 -19.94 10.69 4.81
N LEU A 56 -19.89 11.69 3.93
CA LEU A 56 -18.65 12.37 3.59
C LEU A 56 -18.23 13.33 4.71
N PRO A 57 -16.91 13.50 4.95
CA PRO A 57 -16.43 14.58 5.80
C PRO A 57 -16.97 15.94 5.29
N PRO A 58 -17.34 16.87 6.18
CA PRO A 58 -17.92 18.16 5.78
C PRO A 58 -16.99 19.00 4.89
N ASP A 59 -15.69 18.72 4.91
CA ASP A 59 -14.68 19.36 4.05
C ASP A 59 -14.72 18.93 2.56
N ILE A 60 -15.46 17.88 2.22
CA ILE A 60 -15.50 17.32 0.87
C ILE A 60 -16.88 17.59 0.26
N GLU A 61 -16.99 18.71 -0.44
CA GLU A 61 -18.24 19.12 -1.10
C GLU A 61 -18.58 18.25 -2.34
N GLU A 62 -17.56 17.64 -2.97
CA GLU A 62 -17.72 16.82 -4.19
C GLU A 62 -16.99 15.48 -4.11
N GLU A 63 -17.62 14.41 -4.61
CA GLU A 63 -17.03 13.06 -4.69
C GLU A 63 -15.68 13.03 -5.44
N ARG A 64 -15.51 13.89 -6.45
CA ARG A 64 -14.25 13.98 -7.21
C ARG A 64 -13.05 14.47 -6.38
N LEU A 65 -13.31 15.21 -5.31
CA LEU A 65 -12.25 15.70 -4.41
C LEU A 65 -11.70 14.57 -3.51
N ILE A 66 -12.44 13.46 -3.37
CA ILE A 66 -11.99 12.26 -2.65
C ILE A 66 -10.69 11.75 -3.24
N LEU A 67 -10.58 11.66 -4.57
CA LEU A 67 -9.37 11.19 -5.25
C LEU A 67 -8.14 12.02 -4.85
N ARG A 68 -8.26 13.34 -4.84
CA ARG A 68 -7.13 14.25 -4.55
C ARG A 68 -6.73 14.20 -3.07
N LYS A 69 -7.70 14.17 -2.15
CA LYS A 69 -7.45 14.11 -0.70
C LYS A 69 -6.94 12.73 -0.28
N ALA A 70 -7.48 11.66 -0.85
CA ALA A 70 -7.07 10.29 -0.59
C ALA A 70 -5.75 9.90 -1.26
N PHE A 71 -5.33 10.59 -2.33
CA PHE A 71 -4.18 10.19 -3.15
C PHE A 71 -2.92 9.91 -2.33
N PHE A 72 -2.48 10.83 -1.47
CA PHE A 72 -1.24 10.65 -0.72
C PHE A 72 -1.32 9.50 0.29
N GLY A 73 -2.44 9.41 1.02
CA GLY A 73 -2.66 8.33 1.99
C GLY A 73 -2.72 6.97 1.30
N TRP A 74 -3.48 6.88 0.22
CA TRP A 74 -3.58 5.69 -0.60
C TRP A 74 -2.23 5.32 -1.23
N PHE A 75 -1.53 6.28 -1.84
CA PHE A 75 -0.30 6.05 -2.60
C PHE A 75 0.81 5.48 -1.73
N LEU A 76 1.00 6.02 -0.52
CA LEU A 76 2.00 5.52 0.42
C LEU A 76 1.70 4.09 0.86
N PHE A 77 0.43 3.79 1.17
CA PHE A 77 0.00 2.44 1.52
C PHE A 77 0.15 1.47 0.34
N TRP A 78 -0.33 1.85 -0.84
CA TRP A 78 -0.23 1.07 -2.06
C TRP A 78 1.23 0.74 -2.38
N LEU A 79 2.12 1.74 -2.35
CA LEU A 79 3.53 1.55 -2.65
C LEU A 79 4.21 0.63 -1.64
N TYR A 80 3.98 0.87 -0.35
CA TYR A 80 4.52 0.05 0.74
C TYR A 80 4.09 -1.43 0.60
N PHE A 81 2.79 -1.68 0.48
CA PHE A 81 2.27 -3.05 0.40
C PHE A 81 2.59 -3.72 -0.95
N THR A 82 2.73 -2.96 -2.04
CA THR A 82 3.22 -3.49 -3.32
C THR A 82 4.65 -4.01 -3.18
N MET A 83 5.56 -3.22 -2.62
CA MET A 83 6.95 -3.64 -2.43
C MET A 83 7.05 -4.83 -1.46
N LEU A 84 6.32 -4.77 -0.34
CA LEU A 84 6.29 -5.85 0.65
C LEU A 84 5.79 -7.16 0.03
N SER A 85 4.62 -7.15 -0.59
CA SER A 85 4.04 -8.37 -1.18
C SER A 85 4.86 -8.89 -2.36
N TYR A 86 5.41 -8.01 -3.20
CA TYR A 86 6.35 -8.41 -4.25
C TYR A 86 7.58 -9.13 -3.68
N THR A 87 8.21 -8.55 -2.65
CA THR A 87 9.41 -9.10 -2.00
C THR A 87 9.16 -10.47 -1.40
N LEU A 88 8.00 -10.64 -0.75
CA LEU A 88 7.55 -11.93 -0.21
C LEU A 88 7.34 -12.96 -1.33
N MET A 89 6.73 -12.56 -2.44
CA MET A 89 6.39 -13.46 -3.54
C MET A 89 7.62 -13.94 -4.33
N VAL A 90 8.65 -13.09 -4.48
CA VAL A 90 9.88 -13.48 -5.19
C VAL A 90 10.89 -14.20 -4.29
N ASN A 91 10.55 -14.45 -3.01
CA ASN A 91 11.45 -15.03 -2.01
C ASN A 91 12.82 -14.35 -2.03
N PHE A 92 12.84 -13.02 -1.92
CA PHE A 92 14.07 -12.24 -2.08
C PHE A 92 15.19 -12.77 -1.17
N GLN A 93 16.27 -13.24 -1.80
CA GLN A 93 17.50 -13.64 -1.12
C GLN A 93 18.51 -12.50 -1.25
N PRO A 94 18.97 -11.89 -0.15
CA PRO A 94 19.99 -10.85 -0.22
C PRO A 94 21.29 -11.45 -0.75
N GLN A 95 21.75 -10.97 -1.91
CA GLN A 95 23.08 -11.28 -2.40
C GLN A 95 24.08 -10.29 -1.82
N PHE A 96 25.01 -10.79 -1.01
CA PHE A 96 26.06 -9.98 -0.42
C PHE A 96 27.26 -9.94 -1.35
N TYR A 97 27.55 -8.75 -1.89
CA TYR A 97 28.74 -8.53 -2.72
C TYR A 97 30.02 -8.29 -1.91
N SER A 98 29.91 -8.13 -0.58
CA SER A 98 31.03 -7.98 0.34
C SER A 98 30.66 -8.43 1.76
N ASN A 99 31.56 -9.20 2.36
CA ASN A 99 31.45 -9.69 3.74
C ASN A 99 31.68 -8.58 4.79
N GLN A 100 32.09 -7.39 4.35
CA GLN A 100 32.21 -6.21 5.21
C GLN A 100 30.98 -5.30 5.15
N SER A 101 30.02 -5.61 4.27
CA SER A 101 28.83 -4.78 4.15
C SER A 101 27.97 -4.86 5.42
N LEU A 102 27.39 -3.71 5.80
CA LEU A 102 26.49 -3.62 6.96
C LEU A 102 25.35 -4.64 6.86
N LEU A 103 24.83 -4.85 5.64
CA LEU A 103 23.77 -5.82 5.37
C LEU A 103 24.22 -7.25 5.69
N TYR A 104 25.44 -7.64 5.29
CA TYR A 104 26.01 -8.96 5.59
C TYR A 104 26.15 -9.20 7.09
N GLN A 105 26.67 -8.21 7.82
CA GLN A 105 26.85 -8.29 9.27
C GLN A 105 25.50 -8.36 10.01
N LEU A 106 24.50 -7.59 9.56
CA LEU A 106 23.15 -7.61 10.14
C LEU A 106 22.46 -8.96 9.92
N THR A 107 22.55 -9.52 8.72
CA THR A 107 21.95 -10.83 8.46
C THR A 107 22.63 -11.95 9.21
N GLN A 108 23.97 -12.02 9.21
CA GLN A 108 24.70 -13.09 9.88
C GLN A 108 24.55 -13.03 11.41
N ASN A 109 24.70 -11.84 12.00
CA ASN A 109 24.56 -11.67 13.46
C ASN A 109 23.09 -11.83 13.92
N GLY A 110 22.11 -11.53 13.06
CA GLY A 110 20.69 -11.73 13.34
C GLY A 110 20.22 -13.19 13.24
N THR A 111 20.92 -14.03 12.47
CA THR A 111 20.59 -15.48 12.31
C THR A 111 21.21 -16.41 13.35
N VAL A 112 22.01 -15.92 14.31
CA VAL A 112 22.69 -16.79 15.31
C VAL A 112 21.80 -17.20 16.51
N MET A 113 20.47 -17.20 16.36
CA MET A 113 19.55 -17.80 17.35
C MET A 113 18.56 -18.74 16.68
N GLY A 114 19.08 -19.82 16.10
CA GLY A 114 18.34 -21.00 15.67
C GLY A 114 19.17 -22.26 15.92
#